data_AF-A0A6J6U1Q8-F1
#
_entry.id   AF-A0A6J6U1Q8-F1
#
_cell.length_a   1.000
_cell.length_b   1.000
_cell.length_c   1.000
_cell.angle_alpha   90.00
_cell.angle_beta   90.00
_cell.angle_gamma   90.00
#
_symmetry.space_group_name_H-M   'P 1'
#
loop_
_entity.id
_entity.type
_entity.pdbx_description
1 polymer ?
#
loop_
_entity_poly.entity_id
_entity_poly.type
_entity_poly.pdbx_seq_one_letter_code
_entity_poly.pdbx_strand_id
1 'polypeptide(L)'
;MRVLAAVDKFRGTATAAQVAAAIGHACWDLGHECIETPIGDGGEGTLDVLGGANRTTRVTNPLGKPVEAQWRFVRDTAIIEMARASGLTLVGGATKNDVIAASTVGTGELIDSALNDGAKKIIVCVGGSATVDGGLGAIKAIKSPARLRGIEFLVACDVQTSFTDAAKLFGAQKGATPAQIEFLTARLHKLQQQYLDDYGVDVSKIEGAGAAGGLAGGLAALGASLVPGFDIVADEVGLHELIASSDYVITGEGFLDNESFEGKVVGGVQRLAQQFNKPVSVICGDADAEVRGRIDAVTLIEMYGERQAFDQTLTSIESAARELLQKRTAKN
;
A
#
# COMPACT_ATOMS: atom_id res chain seq x y z
N MET A 1 -17.53 -22.35 12.91
CA MET A 1 -17.68 -20.94 12.50
C MET A 1 -16.90 -20.73 11.23
N ARG A 2 -17.31 -19.75 10.43
CA ARG A 2 -16.58 -19.26 9.27
C ARG A 2 -15.79 -18.02 9.68
N VAL A 3 -14.47 -18.12 9.67
CA VAL A 3 -13.55 -17.08 10.12
C VAL A 3 -12.89 -16.44 8.90
N LEU A 4 -12.88 -15.11 8.86
CA LEU A 4 -12.11 -14.35 7.88
C LEU A 4 -10.79 -13.90 8.52
N ALA A 5 -9.67 -14.35 7.98
CA ALA A 5 -8.35 -13.85 8.34
C ALA A 5 -7.93 -12.76 7.35
N ALA A 6 -8.31 -11.50 7.63
CA ALA A 6 -8.05 -10.32 6.79
C ALA A 6 -6.91 -9.48 7.40
N VAL A 7 -5.66 -9.76 7.02
CA VAL A 7 -4.46 -9.31 7.77
C VAL A 7 -3.45 -8.60 6.88
N ASP A 8 -2.69 -7.67 7.45
CA ASP A 8 -1.50 -7.08 6.83
C ASP A 8 -0.23 -7.84 7.26
N LYS A 9 0.90 -7.50 6.63
CA LYS A 9 2.23 -7.97 6.96
C LYS A 9 2.68 -7.50 8.34
N PHE A 10 3.46 -8.35 9.00
CA PHE A 10 4.21 -7.98 10.19
C PHE A 10 5.61 -7.57 9.72
N ARG A 11 5.83 -6.25 9.63
CA ARG A 11 7.04 -5.69 9.00
C ARG A 11 8.30 -6.30 9.61
N GLY A 12 9.15 -6.86 8.76
CA GLY A 12 10.42 -7.47 9.14
C GLY A 12 10.34 -8.94 9.58
N THR A 13 9.15 -9.51 9.80
CA THR A 13 9.02 -10.87 10.34
C THR A 13 8.10 -11.81 9.56
N ALA A 14 6.99 -11.32 9.01
CA ALA A 14 6.06 -12.16 8.25
C ALA A 14 5.29 -11.39 7.16
N THR A 15 5.08 -12.03 6.02
CA THR A 15 4.20 -11.52 4.96
C THR A 15 2.72 -11.70 5.34
N ALA A 16 1.83 -10.88 4.78
CA ALA A 16 0.38 -11.00 5.02
C ALA A 16 -0.15 -12.41 4.72
N ALA A 17 0.37 -13.07 3.67
CA ALA A 17 0.02 -14.45 3.33
C ALA A 17 0.42 -15.46 4.40
N GLN A 18 1.62 -15.33 4.98
CA GLN A 18 2.06 -16.21 6.07
C GLN A 18 1.25 -15.99 7.34
N VAL A 19 0.90 -14.72 7.65
CA VAL A 19 0.06 -14.38 8.80
C VAL A 19 -1.34 -14.99 8.63
N ALA A 20 -1.95 -14.82 7.44
CA ALA A 20 -3.27 -15.38 7.15
C ALA A 20 -3.27 -16.91 7.27
N ALA A 21 -2.24 -17.57 6.73
CA ALA A 21 -2.08 -19.03 6.83
C ALA A 21 -1.88 -19.52 8.28
N ALA A 22 -1.15 -18.78 9.12
CA ALA A 22 -0.99 -19.14 10.53
C ALA A 22 -2.33 -19.08 11.29
N ILE A 23 -3.17 -18.09 11.00
CA ILE A 23 -4.55 -18.03 11.53
C ILE A 23 -5.40 -19.17 10.96
N GLY A 24 -5.24 -19.47 9.67
CA GLY A 24 -5.88 -20.60 8.99
C GLY A 24 -5.56 -21.95 9.64
N HIS A 25 -4.29 -22.17 10.01
CA HIS A 25 -3.88 -23.38 10.73
C HIS A 25 -4.58 -23.51 12.08
N ALA A 26 -4.65 -22.43 12.87
CA ALA A 26 -5.38 -22.42 14.14
C ALA A 26 -6.89 -22.69 13.96
N CYS A 27 -7.50 -22.18 12.88
CA CYS A 27 -8.88 -22.47 12.53
C CYS A 27 -9.08 -23.95 12.20
N TRP A 28 -8.21 -24.53 11.36
CA TRP A 28 -8.27 -25.93 10.96
C TRP A 28 -8.18 -26.87 12.17
N ASP A 29 -7.23 -26.62 13.06
CA ASP A 29 -7.03 -27.39 14.29
C ASP A 29 -8.26 -27.41 15.22
N LEU A 30 -9.04 -26.33 15.21
CA LEU A 30 -10.25 -26.18 16.02
C LEU A 30 -11.53 -26.54 15.26
N GLY A 31 -11.43 -27.03 14.02
CA GLY A 31 -12.58 -27.40 13.20
C GLY A 31 -13.42 -26.21 12.72
N HIS A 32 -12.79 -25.07 12.45
CA HIS A 32 -13.40 -23.91 11.83
C HIS A 32 -13.03 -23.79 10.36
N GLU A 33 -13.91 -23.19 9.55
CA GLU A 33 -13.58 -22.80 8.18
C GLU A 33 -12.82 -21.47 8.24
N CYS A 34 -11.71 -21.35 7.51
CA CYS A 34 -10.97 -20.11 7.39
C CYS A 34 -10.95 -19.63 5.95
N ILE A 35 -11.25 -18.34 5.77
CA ILE A 35 -10.99 -17.61 4.53
C ILE A 35 -9.71 -16.82 4.75
N GLU A 36 -8.60 -17.31 4.21
CA GLU A 36 -7.29 -16.67 4.29
C GLU A 36 -7.22 -15.53 3.27
N THR A 37 -7.24 -14.29 3.76
CA THR A 37 -7.28 -13.09 2.91
C THR A 37 -6.13 -12.16 3.28
N PRO A 38 -4.97 -12.29 2.64
CA PRO A 38 -3.93 -11.27 2.74
C PRO A 38 -4.51 -9.93 2.27
N ILE A 39 -4.25 -8.87 3.02
CA ILE A 39 -4.64 -7.50 2.68
C ILE A 39 -3.39 -6.60 2.74
N GLY A 40 -3.50 -5.38 2.25
CA GLY A 40 -2.49 -4.34 2.37
C GLY A 40 -3.13 -2.97 2.26
N ASP A 41 -2.30 -1.94 2.43
CA ASP A 41 -2.67 -0.53 2.39
C ASP A 41 -2.45 0.09 1.01
N GLY A 42 -2.26 -0.69 -0.05
CA GLY A 42 -1.99 -0.17 -1.40
C GLY A 42 -0.56 0.36 -1.59
N GLY A 43 0.34 0.15 -0.62
CA GLY A 43 1.77 0.43 -0.72
C GLY A 43 2.60 -0.70 -1.35
N GLU A 44 3.81 -0.89 -0.84
CA GLU A 44 4.72 -1.98 -1.25
C GLU A 44 4.18 -3.35 -0.82
N GLY A 45 4.17 -4.31 -1.75
CA GLY A 45 3.67 -5.67 -1.54
C GLY A 45 2.21 -5.87 -1.94
N THR A 46 1.55 -4.85 -2.50
CA THR A 46 0.16 -4.92 -2.99
C THR A 46 -0.01 -5.99 -4.08
N LEU A 47 0.95 -6.15 -5.00
CA LEU A 47 0.94 -7.23 -5.99
C LEU A 47 1.00 -8.61 -5.33
N ASP A 48 1.77 -8.75 -4.25
CA ASP A 48 1.88 -10.02 -3.54
C ASP A 48 0.56 -10.35 -2.83
N VAL A 49 -0.06 -9.33 -2.21
CA VAL A 49 -1.37 -9.40 -1.56
C VAL A 49 -2.48 -9.80 -2.54
N LEU A 50 -2.56 -9.13 -3.69
CA LEU A 50 -3.61 -9.38 -4.68
C LEU A 50 -3.44 -10.72 -5.40
N GLY A 51 -2.24 -11.32 -5.34
CA GLY A 51 -1.95 -12.65 -5.90
C GLY A 51 -2.13 -12.77 -7.43
N GLY A 52 -1.72 -13.92 -7.98
CA GLY A 52 -1.83 -14.20 -9.42
C GLY A 52 -0.59 -13.83 -10.24
N ALA A 53 -0.64 -14.12 -11.54
CA ALA A 53 0.53 -14.04 -12.41
C ALA A 53 0.93 -12.59 -12.71
N ASN A 54 2.20 -12.27 -12.50
CA ASN A 54 2.79 -10.99 -12.88
C ASN A 54 3.30 -11.04 -14.32
N ARG A 55 3.15 -9.91 -15.01
CA ARG A 55 3.92 -9.58 -16.21
C ARG A 55 5.22 -8.92 -15.77
N THR A 56 6.22 -9.00 -16.63
CA THR A 56 7.50 -8.31 -16.46
C THR A 56 7.77 -7.48 -17.70
N THR A 57 8.10 -6.20 -17.50
CA THR A 57 8.48 -5.30 -18.57
C THR A 57 9.79 -4.62 -18.21
N ARG A 58 10.71 -4.58 -19.18
CA ARG A 58 11.95 -3.84 -19.05
C ARG A 58 11.68 -2.34 -19.17
N VAL A 59 11.96 -1.61 -18.09
CA VAL A 59 11.72 -0.17 -17.97
C VAL A 59 12.94 0.56 -17.41
N THR A 60 12.89 1.88 -17.39
CA THR A 60 13.95 2.77 -16.93
C THR A 60 13.83 3.00 -15.42
N ASN A 61 14.84 2.59 -14.66
CA ASN A 61 14.91 2.80 -13.22
C ASN A 61 15.16 4.28 -12.86
N PRO A 62 15.14 4.67 -11.56
CA PRO A 62 15.25 6.07 -11.17
C PRO A 62 16.50 6.79 -11.72
N LEU A 63 17.62 6.08 -11.88
CA LEU A 63 18.90 6.64 -12.31
C LEU A 63 19.20 6.34 -13.79
N GLY A 64 18.16 6.05 -14.59
CA GLY A 64 18.28 5.89 -16.04
C GLY A 64 18.79 4.54 -16.52
N LYS A 65 18.94 3.55 -15.63
CA LYS A 65 19.38 2.19 -16.01
C LYS A 65 18.18 1.29 -16.26
N PRO A 66 18.29 0.30 -17.17
CA PRO A 66 17.22 -0.68 -17.37
C PRO A 66 17.00 -1.55 -16.12
N VAL A 67 15.74 -1.84 -15.81
CA VAL A 67 15.30 -2.78 -14.79
C VAL A 67 14.11 -3.60 -15.30
N GLU A 68 14.01 -4.85 -14.89
CA GLU A 68 12.84 -5.68 -15.12
C GLU A 68 11.81 -5.39 -14.02
N ALA A 69 10.73 -4.69 -14.35
CA ALA A 69 9.68 -4.33 -13.40
C ALA A 69 8.46 -5.24 -13.55
N GLN A 70 8.03 -5.80 -12.43
CA GLN A 70 6.81 -6.60 -12.37
C GLN A 70 5.57 -5.71 -12.20
N TRP A 71 4.50 -6.09 -12.86
CA TRP A 71 3.18 -5.48 -12.76
C TRP A 71 2.11 -6.52 -13.13
N ARG A 72 0.84 -6.24 -12.86
CA ARG A 72 -0.24 -7.18 -13.13
C ARG A 72 -1.20 -6.62 -14.15
N PHE A 73 -1.66 -7.49 -15.04
CA PHE A 73 -2.75 -7.21 -15.97
C PHE A 73 -3.70 -8.40 -15.98
N VAL A 74 -4.88 -8.23 -15.39
CA VAL A 74 -5.89 -9.27 -15.27
C VAL A 74 -7.21 -8.71 -15.76
N ARG A 75 -7.85 -9.42 -16.70
CA ARG A 75 -9.02 -8.96 -17.46
C ARG A 75 -8.70 -7.65 -18.18
N ASP A 76 -9.12 -6.52 -17.65
CA ASP A 76 -8.94 -5.17 -18.17
C ASP A 76 -8.34 -4.22 -17.11
N THR A 77 -7.93 -4.74 -15.96
CA THR A 77 -7.31 -3.97 -14.87
C THR A 77 -5.80 -4.18 -14.86
N ALA A 78 -5.05 -3.08 -14.90
CA ALA A 78 -3.62 -3.06 -14.63
C ALA A 78 -3.35 -2.59 -13.20
N ILE A 79 -2.46 -3.28 -12.49
CA ILE A 79 -1.97 -2.88 -11.16
C ILE A 79 -0.46 -2.70 -11.25
N ILE A 80 0.01 -1.51 -10.89
CA ILE A 80 1.40 -1.09 -11.02
C ILE A 80 1.90 -0.65 -9.64
N GLU A 81 2.89 -1.37 -9.10
CA GLU A 81 3.68 -0.89 -7.97
C GLU A 81 4.79 0.02 -8.48
N MET A 82 4.70 1.33 -8.18
CA MET A 82 5.70 2.28 -8.66
C MET A 82 7.10 1.92 -8.15
N ALA A 83 7.23 1.30 -6.97
CA ALA A 83 8.50 0.90 -6.39
C ALA A 83 9.28 -0.12 -7.26
N ARG A 84 8.59 -0.93 -8.07
CA ARG A 84 9.21 -1.93 -8.96
C ARG A 84 9.93 -1.30 -10.15
N ALA A 85 9.58 -0.06 -10.51
CA ALA A 85 10.22 0.70 -11.57
C ALA A 85 11.03 1.90 -11.04
N SER A 86 10.51 2.58 -10.01
CA SER A 86 10.99 3.88 -9.53
C SER A 86 11.30 3.88 -8.02
N GLY A 87 11.51 2.71 -7.41
CA GLY A 87 11.70 2.53 -5.98
C GLY A 87 13.11 2.78 -5.46
N LEU A 88 13.22 3.14 -4.18
CA LEU A 88 14.46 3.44 -3.49
C LEU A 88 15.40 2.23 -3.36
N THR A 89 14.83 1.02 -3.29
CA THR A 89 15.59 -0.23 -3.23
C THR A 89 16.36 -0.51 -4.53
N LEU A 90 15.83 -0.10 -5.68
CA LEU A 90 16.47 -0.27 -7.01
C LEU A 90 17.76 0.53 -7.17
N VAL A 91 17.92 1.57 -6.37
CA VAL A 91 19.11 2.44 -6.37
C VAL A 91 20.03 2.16 -5.19
N GLY A 92 19.74 1.13 -4.39
CA GLY A 92 20.55 0.72 -3.26
C GLY A 92 20.32 1.54 -1.98
N GLY A 93 19.13 2.11 -1.82
CA GLY A 93 18.74 2.85 -0.62
C GLY A 93 19.09 4.34 -0.66
N ALA A 94 18.71 5.05 0.41
CA ALA A 94 18.90 6.49 0.54
C ALA A 94 20.36 6.95 0.36
N THR A 95 21.32 6.16 0.82
CA THR A 95 22.75 6.50 0.78
C THR A 95 23.36 6.45 -0.62
N LYS A 96 22.74 5.73 -1.55
CA LYS A 96 23.21 5.56 -2.94
C LYS A 96 22.33 6.27 -3.96
N ASN A 97 21.24 6.89 -3.51
CA ASN A 97 20.30 7.58 -4.37
C ASN A 97 20.80 8.98 -4.73
N ASP A 98 20.96 9.25 -6.01
CA ASP A 98 21.02 10.63 -6.50
C ASP A 98 19.58 11.16 -6.65
N VAL A 99 19.03 11.67 -5.55
CA VAL A 99 17.65 12.15 -5.47
C VAL A 99 17.36 13.33 -6.42
N ILE A 100 18.39 14.08 -6.84
CA ILE A 100 18.22 15.18 -7.80
C ILE A 100 17.96 14.62 -9.19
N ALA A 101 18.67 13.55 -9.57
CA ALA A 101 18.55 12.88 -10.86
C ALA A 101 17.42 11.85 -10.91
N ALA A 102 17.02 11.27 -9.76
CA ALA A 102 16.03 10.21 -9.67
C ALA A 102 14.70 10.59 -10.34
N SER A 103 14.24 9.77 -11.30
CA SER A 103 13.05 10.04 -12.09
C SER A 103 12.03 8.90 -12.13
N THR A 104 10.77 9.24 -12.39
CA THR A 104 9.61 8.34 -12.46
C THR A 104 9.35 7.77 -13.86
N VAL A 105 10.30 7.91 -14.81
CA VAL A 105 10.15 7.46 -16.21
C VAL A 105 9.66 6.01 -16.30
N GLY A 106 10.27 5.08 -15.57
CA GLY A 106 9.87 3.66 -15.64
C GLY A 106 8.44 3.41 -15.19
N THR A 107 7.92 4.18 -14.23
CA THR A 107 6.51 4.08 -13.85
C THR A 107 5.60 4.52 -15.00
N GLY A 108 5.95 5.58 -15.71
CA GLY A 108 5.20 6.01 -16.90
C GLY A 108 5.30 5.02 -18.07
N GLU A 109 6.44 4.36 -18.25
CA GLU A 109 6.59 3.28 -19.24
C GLU A 109 5.70 2.06 -18.92
N LEU A 110 5.52 1.72 -17.64
CA LEU A 110 4.55 0.69 -17.23
C LEU A 110 3.11 1.13 -17.50
N ILE A 111 2.76 2.39 -17.22
CA ILE A 111 1.43 2.94 -17.54
C ILE A 111 1.19 2.91 -19.06
N ASP A 112 2.17 3.31 -19.88
CA ASP A 112 2.08 3.24 -21.34
C ASP A 112 1.91 1.79 -21.82
N SER A 113 2.62 0.84 -21.19
CA SER A 113 2.48 -0.60 -21.48
C SER A 113 1.08 -1.11 -21.14
N ALA A 114 0.54 -0.77 -19.98
CA ALA A 114 -0.83 -1.10 -19.57
C ALA A 114 -1.87 -0.54 -20.54
N LEU A 115 -1.69 0.72 -20.97
CA LEU A 115 -2.53 1.31 -22.01
C LEU A 115 -2.44 0.52 -23.31
N ASN A 116 -1.23 0.19 -23.78
CA ASN A 116 -1.02 -0.58 -25.01
C ASN A 116 -1.67 -1.97 -24.98
N ASP A 117 -1.74 -2.58 -23.79
CA ASP A 117 -2.42 -3.85 -23.56
C ASP A 117 -3.95 -3.72 -23.43
N GLY A 118 -4.49 -2.49 -23.51
CA GLY A 118 -5.92 -2.24 -23.59
C GLY A 118 -6.61 -2.06 -22.23
N ALA A 119 -5.86 -1.73 -21.17
CA ALA A 119 -6.41 -1.49 -19.85
C ALA A 119 -7.61 -0.52 -19.88
N LYS A 120 -8.65 -0.88 -19.12
CA LYS A 120 -9.83 -0.05 -18.82
C LYS A 120 -9.82 0.48 -17.39
N LYS A 121 -9.02 -0.15 -16.52
CA LYS A 121 -8.69 0.34 -15.20
C LYS A 121 -7.17 0.27 -15.01
N ILE A 122 -6.56 1.32 -14.49
CA ILE A 122 -5.15 1.34 -14.07
C ILE A 122 -5.10 1.80 -12.62
N ILE A 123 -4.47 0.98 -11.78
CA ILE A 123 -4.19 1.27 -10.39
C ILE A 123 -2.68 1.44 -10.23
N VAL A 124 -2.25 2.57 -9.67
CA VAL A 124 -0.84 2.83 -9.36
C VAL A 124 -0.66 2.93 -7.85
N CYS A 125 0.08 1.99 -7.28
CA CYS A 125 0.46 1.96 -5.88
C CYS A 125 1.69 2.85 -5.65
N VAL A 126 1.54 3.91 -4.84
CA VAL A 126 2.59 4.90 -4.60
C VAL A 126 3.21 4.77 -3.20
N GLY A 127 4.14 3.82 -3.08
CA GLY A 127 4.99 3.63 -1.89
C GLY A 127 6.45 3.41 -2.26
N GLY A 128 7.38 3.61 -1.32
CA GLY A 128 8.79 3.20 -1.49
C GLY A 128 9.60 3.94 -2.58
N SER A 129 9.13 5.10 -3.03
CA SER A 129 9.76 5.86 -4.14
C SER A 129 11.18 6.35 -3.88
N ALA A 130 12.05 6.35 -4.91
CA ALA A 130 13.35 7.02 -4.89
C ALA A 130 13.30 8.51 -5.26
N THR A 131 12.16 8.96 -5.79
CA THR A 131 12.06 10.12 -6.67
C THR A 131 11.47 11.34 -5.96
N VAL A 132 11.85 12.54 -6.42
CA VAL A 132 11.19 13.82 -6.09
C VAL A 132 11.17 14.69 -7.36
N ASP A 133 10.65 14.12 -8.45
CA ASP A 133 10.58 14.75 -9.77
C ASP A 133 9.18 15.27 -10.11
N GLY A 134 8.26 15.27 -9.14
CA GLY A 134 6.88 15.73 -9.34
C GLY A 134 6.07 14.86 -10.30
N GLY A 135 6.51 13.62 -10.58
CA GLY A 135 5.87 12.76 -11.59
C GLY A 135 6.19 13.14 -13.03
N LEU A 136 7.04 14.14 -13.26
CA LEU A 136 7.34 14.65 -14.61
C LEU A 136 7.90 13.55 -15.52
N GLY A 137 8.75 12.67 -14.98
CA GLY A 137 9.29 11.53 -15.71
C GLY A 137 8.18 10.60 -16.21
N ALA A 138 7.25 10.23 -15.34
CA ALA A 138 6.13 9.37 -15.70
C ALA A 138 5.24 10.02 -16.76
N ILE A 139 4.86 11.29 -16.58
CA ILE A 139 4.03 12.03 -17.53
C ILE A 139 4.67 12.04 -18.92
N LYS A 140 5.97 12.32 -19.02
CA LYS A 140 6.69 12.37 -20.30
C LYS A 140 6.83 11.01 -20.97
N ALA A 141 6.87 9.93 -20.20
CA ALA A 141 6.98 8.57 -20.72
C ALA A 141 5.66 8.03 -21.31
N ILE A 142 4.51 8.54 -20.84
CA ILE A 142 3.19 8.18 -21.36
C ILE A 142 3.01 8.86 -22.73
N LYS A 143 3.02 8.07 -23.81
CA LYS A 143 3.06 8.61 -25.18
C LYS A 143 1.73 9.19 -25.64
N SER A 144 0.63 8.72 -25.06
CA SER A 144 -0.72 9.18 -25.43
C SER A 144 -1.58 9.43 -24.19
N PRO A 145 -1.31 10.50 -23.43
CA PRO A 145 -2.06 10.82 -22.19
C PRO A 145 -3.56 10.97 -22.43
N ALA A 146 -3.98 11.36 -23.64
CA ALA A 146 -5.39 11.46 -24.01
C ALA A 146 -6.17 10.14 -23.83
N ARG A 147 -5.50 8.98 -23.87
CA ARG A 147 -6.11 7.65 -23.66
C ARG A 147 -6.54 7.44 -22.20
N LEU A 148 -5.92 8.15 -21.25
CA LEU A 148 -6.27 8.05 -19.83
C LEU A 148 -7.68 8.59 -19.53
N ARG A 149 -8.21 9.49 -20.36
CA ARG A 149 -9.56 10.07 -20.18
C ARG A 149 -10.71 9.06 -20.30
N GLY A 150 -10.46 7.92 -20.94
CA GLY A 150 -11.46 6.89 -21.21
C GLY A 150 -11.37 5.66 -20.31
N ILE A 151 -10.56 5.73 -19.25
CA ILE A 151 -10.32 4.60 -18.34
C ILE A 151 -10.49 5.06 -16.90
N GLU A 152 -10.71 4.13 -16.00
CA GLU A 152 -10.62 4.37 -14.56
C GLU A 152 -9.14 4.42 -14.16
N PHE A 153 -8.64 5.58 -13.75
CA PHE A 153 -7.23 5.77 -13.40
C PHE A 153 -7.11 6.15 -11.92
N LEU A 154 -6.57 5.24 -11.11
CA LEU A 154 -6.50 5.35 -9.66
C LEU A 154 -5.06 5.36 -9.17
N VAL A 155 -4.81 6.14 -8.11
CA VAL A 155 -3.55 6.16 -7.37
C VAL A 155 -3.83 5.82 -5.91
N ALA A 156 -3.25 4.72 -5.43
CA ALA A 156 -3.36 4.29 -4.03
C ALA A 156 -2.43 5.14 -3.16
N CYS A 157 -3.01 6.04 -2.36
CA CYS A 157 -2.29 7.05 -1.61
C CYS A 157 -2.82 7.18 -0.17
N ASP A 158 -1.97 6.88 0.81
CA ASP A 158 -2.34 6.93 2.23
C ASP A 158 -1.78 8.16 2.97
N VAL A 159 -1.12 9.07 2.27
CA VAL A 159 -0.60 10.29 2.88
C VAL A 159 -1.38 11.49 2.37
N GLN A 160 -1.58 12.47 3.25
CA GLN A 160 -2.29 13.71 2.91
C GLN A 160 -1.36 14.82 2.41
N THR A 161 -0.06 14.54 2.27
CA THR A 161 0.98 15.52 1.94
C THR A 161 0.65 16.32 0.67
N SER A 162 0.74 17.64 0.77
CA SER A 162 0.60 18.56 -0.36
C SER A 162 1.70 18.34 -1.41
N PHE A 163 1.43 18.67 -2.68
CA PHE A 163 2.39 18.51 -3.77
C PHE A 163 3.75 19.18 -3.48
N THR A 164 3.74 20.40 -2.93
CA THR A 164 4.95 21.22 -2.73
C THR A 164 5.73 20.86 -1.47
N ASP A 165 5.09 20.23 -0.47
CA ASP A 165 5.77 19.84 0.77
C ASP A 165 6.44 18.47 0.69
N ALA A 166 6.23 17.72 -0.41
CA ALA A 166 6.77 16.38 -0.62
C ALA A 166 8.30 16.31 -0.42
N ALA A 167 9.03 17.32 -0.90
CA ALA A 167 10.49 17.38 -0.75
C ALA A 167 10.91 17.59 0.71
N LYS A 168 10.19 18.43 1.46
CA LYS A 168 10.51 18.74 2.87
C LYS A 168 10.26 17.53 3.77
N LEU A 169 9.13 16.85 3.58
CA LEU A 169 8.73 15.72 4.41
C LEU A 169 9.47 14.43 4.06
N PHE A 170 9.67 14.16 2.76
CA PHE A 170 10.17 12.86 2.31
C PHE A 170 11.54 12.91 1.61
N GLY A 171 12.14 14.09 1.41
CA GLY A 171 13.43 14.21 0.74
C GLY A 171 14.56 13.57 1.53
N ALA A 172 14.63 13.81 2.84
CA ALA A 172 15.71 13.32 3.70
C ALA A 172 15.80 11.78 3.72
N GLN A 173 14.67 11.09 3.88
CA GLN A 173 14.62 9.61 3.84
C GLN A 173 14.97 9.02 2.46
N LYS A 174 14.98 9.84 1.40
CA LYS A 174 15.41 9.47 0.05
C LYS A 174 16.87 9.84 -0.23
N GLY A 175 17.60 10.37 0.76
CA GLY A 175 19.01 10.75 0.63
C GLY A 175 19.27 12.22 0.32
N ALA A 176 18.26 13.09 0.36
CA ALA A 176 18.46 14.52 0.09
C ALA A 176 19.13 15.23 1.27
N THR A 177 20.14 16.03 0.97
CA THR A 177 20.69 17.03 1.90
C THR A 177 19.74 18.22 2.05
N PRO A 178 19.87 19.06 3.10
CA PRO A 178 19.04 20.26 3.25
C PRO A 178 19.02 21.19 2.03
N ALA A 179 20.18 21.44 1.42
CA ALA A 179 20.29 22.26 0.21
C ALA A 179 19.58 21.61 -1.00
N GLN A 180 19.63 20.28 -1.11
CA GLN A 180 18.89 19.55 -2.15
C GLN A 180 17.38 19.60 -1.90
N ILE A 181 16.92 19.56 -0.64
CA ILE A 181 15.50 19.70 -0.28
C ILE A 181 14.97 21.07 -0.71
N GLU A 182 15.73 22.15 -0.50
CA GLU A 182 15.36 23.50 -0.98
C GLU A 182 15.23 23.53 -2.51
N PHE A 183 16.20 22.97 -3.21
CA PHE A 183 16.17 22.87 -4.67
C PHE A 183 14.97 22.06 -5.18
N LEU A 184 14.71 20.90 -4.57
CA LEU A 184 13.58 20.02 -4.92
C LEU A 184 12.24 20.70 -4.62
N THR A 185 12.15 21.44 -3.53
CA THR A 185 10.95 22.24 -3.20
C THR A 185 10.68 23.29 -4.27
N ALA A 186 11.70 24.03 -4.69
CA ALA A 186 11.57 25.01 -5.78
C ALA A 186 11.18 24.34 -7.12
N ARG A 187 11.72 23.16 -7.41
CA ARG A 187 11.33 22.34 -8.57
C ARG A 187 9.84 22.00 -8.51
N LEU A 188 9.32 21.54 -7.37
CA LEU A 188 7.91 21.18 -7.22
C LEU A 188 6.99 22.40 -7.37
N HIS A 189 7.36 23.56 -6.83
CA HIS A 189 6.59 24.80 -7.09
C HIS A 189 6.52 25.14 -8.58
N LYS A 190 7.62 25.00 -9.31
CA LYS A 190 7.62 25.22 -10.77
C LYS A 190 6.72 24.22 -11.49
N LEU A 191 6.78 22.94 -11.11
CA LEU A 191 5.97 21.88 -11.73
C LEU A 191 4.48 22.05 -11.43
N GLN A 192 4.11 22.51 -10.24
CA GLN A 192 2.72 22.84 -9.93
C GLN A 192 2.16 23.86 -10.92
N GLN A 193 2.88 24.98 -11.15
CA GLN A 193 2.44 25.98 -12.11
C GLN A 193 2.39 25.40 -13.54
N GLN A 194 3.40 24.61 -13.91
CA GLN A 194 3.41 23.95 -15.21
C GLN A 194 2.18 23.04 -15.40
N TYR A 195 1.78 22.26 -14.40
CA TYR A 195 0.62 21.37 -14.52
C TYR A 195 -0.70 22.13 -14.58
N LEU A 196 -0.79 23.27 -13.91
CA LEU A 196 -1.92 24.18 -14.04
C LEU A 196 -2.01 24.73 -15.47
N ASP A 197 -0.88 25.13 -16.06
CA ASP A 197 -0.84 25.71 -17.40
C ASP A 197 -1.09 24.65 -18.50
N ASP A 198 -0.46 23.48 -18.39
CA ASP A 198 -0.50 22.41 -19.40
C ASP A 198 -1.81 21.59 -19.35
N TYR A 199 -2.35 21.36 -18.15
CA TYR A 199 -3.49 20.44 -17.93
C TYR A 199 -4.71 21.10 -17.27
N GLY A 200 -4.60 22.34 -16.82
CA GLY A 200 -5.68 23.03 -16.09
C GLY A 200 -5.90 22.50 -14.68
N VAL A 201 -4.95 21.74 -14.11
CA VAL A 201 -5.08 21.09 -12.81
C VAL A 201 -4.12 21.70 -11.80
N ASP A 202 -4.67 22.31 -10.76
CA ASP A 202 -3.90 22.84 -9.64
C ASP A 202 -3.60 21.74 -8.60
N VAL A 203 -2.48 21.05 -8.79
CA VAL A 203 -2.09 19.91 -7.96
C VAL A 203 -1.80 20.27 -6.49
N SER A 204 -1.60 21.54 -6.13
CA SER A 204 -1.44 21.91 -4.71
C SER A 204 -2.75 21.85 -3.93
N LYS A 205 -3.90 21.87 -4.61
CA LYS A 205 -5.23 21.76 -3.99
C LYS A 205 -5.69 20.32 -3.81
N ILE A 206 -4.92 19.36 -4.31
CA ILE A 206 -5.24 17.94 -4.23
C ILE A 206 -4.50 17.37 -3.02
N GLU A 207 -5.27 16.91 -2.04
CA GLU A 207 -4.75 16.22 -0.87
C GLU A 207 -4.01 14.94 -1.29
N GLY A 208 -2.84 14.70 -0.70
CA GLY A 208 -1.99 13.56 -1.05
C GLY A 208 -1.23 13.67 -2.38
N ALA A 209 -1.36 14.77 -3.13
CA ALA A 209 -0.63 14.98 -4.37
C ALA A 209 0.91 14.92 -4.22
N GLY A 210 1.43 15.14 -3.02
CA GLY A 210 2.85 15.02 -2.70
C GLY A 210 3.36 13.58 -2.58
N ALA A 211 2.47 12.58 -2.56
CA ALA A 211 2.87 11.19 -2.42
C ALA A 211 3.86 10.75 -3.50
N ALA A 212 4.79 9.89 -3.09
CA ALA A 212 5.92 9.43 -3.90
C ALA A 212 6.74 10.57 -4.57
N GLY A 213 6.92 11.70 -3.87
CA GLY A 213 7.71 12.83 -4.37
C GLY A 213 7.00 13.63 -5.46
N GLY A 214 5.68 13.71 -5.37
CA GLY A 214 4.81 14.40 -6.33
C GLY A 214 4.36 13.54 -7.51
N LEU A 215 4.70 12.24 -7.56
CA LEU A 215 4.19 11.36 -8.61
C LEU A 215 2.66 11.32 -8.61
N ALA A 216 2.04 11.22 -7.43
CA ALA A 216 0.59 11.18 -7.32
C ALA A 216 -0.06 12.43 -7.92
N GLY A 217 0.45 13.62 -7.60
CA GLY A 217 -0.02 14.87 -8.19
C GLY A 217 0.20 14.95 -9.70
N GLY A 218 1.35 14.47 -10.19
CA GLY A 218 1.60 14.39 -11.63
C GLY A 218 0.61 13.49 -12.37
N LEU A 219 0.26 12.34 -11.80
CA LEU A 219 -0.76 11.46 -12.36
C LEU A 219 -2.17 12.05 -12.21
N ALA A 220 -2.46 12.76 -11.12
CA ALA A 220 -3.71 13.49 -10.92
C ALA A 220 -3.91 14.60 -11.96
N ALA A 221 -2.84 15.29 -12.35
CA ALA A 221 -2.87 16.25 -13.45
C ALA A 221 -3.26 15.60 -14.79
N LEU A 222 -3.01 14.30 -14.96
CA LEU A 222 -3.47 13.51 -16.10
C LEU A 222 -4.86 12.87 -15.91
N GLY A 223 -5.57 13.20 -14.83
CA GLY A 223 -6.92 12.73 -14.53
C GLY A 223 -7.00 11.51 -13.62
N ALA A 224 -5.92 11.14 -12.92
CA ALA A 224 -5.99 10.09 -11.91
C ALA A 224 -6.74 10.56 -10.64
N SER A 225 -7.55 9.68 -10.06
CA SER A 225 -8.13 9.89 -8.73
C SER A 225 -7.21 9.33 -7.65
N LEU A 226 -6.90 10.14 -6.64
CA LEU A 226 -6.21 9.68 -5.44
C LEU A 226 -7.24 9.09 -4.50
N VAL A 227 -7.00 7.84 -4.09
CA VAL A 227 -7.91 7.11 -3.20
C VAL A 227 -7.09 6.38 -2.13
N PRO A 228 -7.65 6.14 -0.94
CA PRO A 228 -7.00 5.35 0.10
C PRO A 228 -6.62 3.97 -0.44
N GLY A 229 -5.38 3.53 -0.18
CA GLY A 229 -4.90 2.30 -0.78
C GLY A 229 -5.56 1.05 -0.19
N PHE A 230 -5.96 1.08 1.08
CA PHE A 230 -6.80 0.02 1.67
C PHE A 230 -8.10 -0.18 0.88
N ASP A 231 -8.80 0.88 0.51
CA ASP A 231 -10.11 0.76 -0.16
C ASP A 231 -9.94 0.09 -1.54
N ILE A 232 -8.88 0.43 -2.28
CA ILE A 232 -8.55 -0.27 -3.54
C ILE A 232 -8.34 -1.77 -3.28
N VAL A 233 -7.52 -2.13 -2.31
CA VAL A 233 -7.19 -3.54 -2.04
C VAL A 233 -8.44 -4.28 -1.58
N ALA A 234 -9.24 -3.67 -0.70
CA ALA A 234 -10.50 -4.22 -0.21
C ALA A 234 -11.50 -4.49 -1.34
N ASP A 235 -11.60 -3.60 -2.33
CA ASP A 235 -12.48 -3.80 -3.48
C ASP A 235 -11.96 -4.90 -4.41
N GLU A 236 -10.66 -4.90 -4.72
CA GLU A 236 -10.05 -5.90 -5.63
C GLU A 236 -10.08 -7.33 -5.06
N VAL A 237 -10.05 -7.49 -3.73
CA VAL A 237 -10.19 -8.81 -3.07
C VAL A 237 -11.63 -9.18 -2.71
N GLY A 238 -12.61 -8.30 -2.96
CA GLY A 238 -14.02 -8.54 -2.60
C GLY A 238 -14.25 -8.61 -1.08
N LEU A 239 -13.55 -7.78 -0.31
CA LEU A 239 -13.53 -7.87 1.15
C LEU A 239 -14.92 -7.66 1.77
N HIS A 240 -15.77 -6.84 1.16
CA HIS A 240 -17.14 -6.60 1.61
C HIS A 240 -17.96 -7.90 1.64
N GLU A 241 -17.94 -8.69 0.56
CA GLU A 241 -18.64 -9.96 0.46
C GLU A 241 -18.07 -11.01 1.41
N LEU A 242 -16.74 -11.02 1.59
CA LEU A 242 -16.05 -11.91 2.51
C LEU A 242 -16.44 -11.64 3.96
N ILE A 243 -16.44 -10.37 4.38
CA ILE A 243 -16.89 -9.96 5.72
C ILE A 243 -18.37 -10.32 5.92
N ALA A 244 -19.24 -9.97 4.97
CA ALA A 244 -20.67 -10.21 5.09
C ALA A 244 -20.99 -11.70 5.30
N SER A 245 -20.24 -12.58 4.62
CA SER A 245 -20.46 -14.02 4.63
C SER A 245 -19.68 -14.78 5.72
N SER A 246 -18.95 -14.08 6.59
CA SER A 246 -18.19 -14.66 7.71
C SER A 246 -18.90 -14.48 9.06
N ASP A 247 -18.61 -15.33 10.04
CA ASP A 247 -19.15 -15.22 11.41
C ASP A 247 -18.26 -14.37 12.32
N TYR A 248 -16.96 -14.30 12.01
CA TYR A 248 -15.94 -13.66 12.82
C TYR A 248 -14.76 -13.23 11.94
N VAL A 249 -14.18 -12.07 12.26
CA VAL A 249 -13.03 -11.52 11.54
C VAL A 249 -11.84 -11.43 12.48
N ILE A 250 -10.69 -11.94 12.04
CA ILE A 250 -9.40 -11.71 12.68
C ILE A 250 -8.58 -10.86 11.70
N THR A 251 -8.14 -9.70 12.17
CA THR A 251 -7.21 -8.81 11.45
C THR A 251 -5.92 -8.63 12.25
N GLY A 252 -4.97 -7.88 11.72
CA GLY A 252 -3.69 -7.73 12.37
C GLY A 252 -2.64 -7.03 11.53
N GLU A 253 -1.67 -6.45 12.23
CA GLU A 253 -0.46 -5.86 11.67
C GLU A 253 0.68 -5.88 12.71
N GLY A 254 1.89 -5.55 12.29
CA GLY A 254 3.07 -5.66 13.16
C GLY A 254 3.03 -4.74 14.39
N PHE A 255 2.49 -3.53 14.27
CA PHE A 255 2.44 -2.56 15.35
C PHE A 255 1.17 -1.72 15.23
N LEU A 256 0.42 -1.61 16.32
CA LEU A 256 -0.84 -0.88 16.34
C LEU A 256 -0.65 0.50 16.97
N ASP A 257 -0.93 1.54 16.20
CA ASP A 257 -0.84 2.96 16.59
C ASP A 257 -2.09 3.73 16.13
N ASN A 258 -2.13 5.06 16.28
CA ASN A 258 -3.28 5.85 15.81
C ASN A 258 -3.44 5.79 14.29
N GLU A 259 -2.35 5.77 13.52
CA GLU A 259 -2.38 5.72 12.05
C GLU A 259 -3.00 4.41 11.53
N SER A 260 -2.85 3.32 12.29
CA SER A 260 -3.46 2.02 12.05
C SER A 260 -5.00 2.06 11.92
N PHE A 261 -5.63 3.07 12.52
CA PHE A 261 -7.08 3.30 12.44
C PHE A 261 -7.47 4.36 11.39
N GLU A 262 -6.49 5.01 10.77
CA GLU A 262 -6.67 6.11 9.82
C GLU A 262 -6.31 5.66 8.39
N GLY A 263 -7.24 4.97 7.73
CA GLY A 263 -7.08 4.54 6.34
C GLY A 263 -6.18 3.32 6.13
N LYS A 264 -5.75 2.65 7.21
CA LYS A 264 -4.96 1.41 7.19
C LYS A 264 -5.82 0.16 7.39
N VAL A 265 -5.18 -1.01 7.32
CA VAL A 265 -5.84 -2.31 7.26
C VAL A 265 -6.72 -2.57 8.50
N VAL A 266 -6.21 -2.38 9.72
CA VAL A 266 -6.96 -2.69 10.94
C VAL A 266 -8.21 -1.81 11.06
N GLY A 267 -8.07 -0.48 10.94
CA GLY A 267 -9.21 0.44 10.96
C GLY A 267 -10.19 0.21 9.82
N GLY A 268 -9.70 -0.07 8.62
CA GLY A 268 -10.50 -0.39 7.45
C GLY A 268 -11.35 -1.65 7.63
N VAL A 269 -10.73 -2.76 8.04
CA VAL A 269 -11.42 -4.02 8.32
C VAL A 269 -12.44 -3.84 9.45
N GLN A 270 -12.08 -3.14 10.53
CA GLN A 270 -13.00 -2.84 11.62
C GLN A 270 -14.23 -2.07 11.14
N ARG A 271 -14.03 -1.00 10.35
CA ARG A 271 -15.11 -0.18 9.79
C ARG A 271 -16.04 -1.00 8.91
N LEU A 272 -15.51 -1.84 8.02
CA LEU A 272 -16.32 -2.69 7.15
C LEU A 272 -17.09 -3.75 7.95
N ALA A 273 -16.44 -4.41 8.92
CA ALA A 273 -17.08 -5.39 9.78
C ALA A 273 -18.23 -4.81 10.62
N GLN A 274 -18.09 -3.58 11.11
CA GLN A 274 -19.15 -2.88 11.83
C GLN A 274 -20.41 -2.69 10.98
N GLN A 275 -20.28 -2.39 9.69
CA GLN A 275 -21.44 -2.25 8.78
C GLN A 275 -22.28 -3.53 8.70
N PHE A 276 -21.64 -4.70 8.84
CA PHE A 276 -22.28 -6.01 8.83
C PHE A 276 -22.52 -6.60 10.22
N ASN A 277 -22.30 -5.82 11.30
CA ASN A 277 -22.37 -6.27 12.69
C ASN A 277 -21.52 -7.52 12.97
N LYS A 278 -20.34 -7.61 12.35
CA LYS A 278 -19.43 -8.75 12.53
C LYS A 278 -18.45 -8.46 13.67
N PRO A 279 -18.24 -9.42 14.59
CA PRO A 279 -17.21 -9.30 15.60
C PRO A 279 -15.81 -9.30 14.96
N VAL A 280 -14.92 -8.46 15.48
CA VAL A 280 -13.53 -8.34 15.04
C VAL A 280 -12.60 -8.45 16.23
N SER A 281 -11.52 -9.21 16.08
CA SER A 281 -10.37 -9.14 16.98
C SER A 281 -9.09 -8.91 16.18
N VAL A 282 -8.09 -8.34 16.84
CA VAL A 282 -6.80 -7.98 16.26
C VAL A 282 -5.70 -8.82 16.88
N ILE A 283 -4.81 -9.38 16.06
CA ILE A 283 -3.53 -9.91 16.50
C ILE A 283 -2.48 -8.91 16.03
N CYS A 284 -1.71 -8.31 16.94
CA CYS A 284 -0.60 -7.42 16.58
C CYS A 284 0.70 -7.79 17.28
N GLY A 285 1.84 -7.37 16.74
CA GLY A 285 3.13 -7.58 17.41
C GLY A 285 3.18 -6.84 18.74
N ASP A 286 2.93 -5.53 18.69
CA ASP A 286 2.75 -4.66 19.87
C ASP A 286 1.77 -3.53 19.55
N ALA A 287 1.44 -2.71 20.55
CA ALA A 287 0.50 -1.60 20.43
C ALA A 287 0.84 -0.43 21.35
N ASP A 288 0.68 0.79 20.85
CA ASP A 288 0.73 2.02 21.64
C ASP A 288 -0.32 2.01 22.76
N ALA A 289 0.05 2.56 23.92
CA ALA A 289 -0.84 2.61 25.08
C ALA A 289 -2.18 3.31 24.79
N GLU A 290 -2.19 4.29 23.88
CA GLU A 290 -3.37 5.10 23.53
C GLU A 290 -4.42 4.36 22.69
N VAL A 291 -4.03 3.27 22.03
CA VAL A 291 -4.92 2.45 21.20
C VAL A 291 -5.35 1.16 21.88
N ARG A 292 -4.68 0.79 22.98
CA ARG A 292 -5.07 -0.36 23.81
C ARG A 292 -6.51 -0.18 24.31
N GLY A 293 -7.35 -1.18 24.05
CA GLY A 293 -8.76 -1.19 24.44
C GLY A 293 -9.72 -0.50 23.45
N ARG A 294 -9.23 0.12 22.35
CA ARG A 294 -10.11 0.61 21.27
C ARG A 294 -10.77 -0.52 20.49
N ILE A 295 -10.11 -1.67 20.43
CA ILE A 295 -10.57 -2.89 19.79
C ILE A 295 -10.09 -4.09 20.61
N ASP A 296 -10.77 -5.24 20.48
CA ASP A 296 -10.37 -6.50 21.09
C ASP A 296 -9.06 -6.98 20.45
N ALA A 297 -7.93 -6.63 21.04
CA ALA A 297 -6.60 -6.89 20.51
C ALA A 297 -5.78 -7.78 21.46
N VAL A 298 -4.97 -8.66 20.87
CA VAL A 298 -3.92 -9.41 21.56
C VAL A 298 -2.57 -9.00 21.00
N THR A 299 -1.59 -8.80 21.89
CA THR A 299 -0.23 -8.42 21.51
C THR A 299 0.70 -9.62 21.68
N LEU A 300 1.53 -9.91 20.67
CA LEU A 300 2.46 -11.03 20.74
C LEU A 300 3.55 -10.79 21.79
N ILE A 301 3.99 -9.54 21.96
CA ILE A 301 5.00 -9.19 22.96
C ILE A 301 4.49 -9.41 24.38
N GLU A 302 3.24 -9.03 24.72
CA GLU A 302 2.74 -9.25 26.08
C GLU A 302 2.48 -10.73 26.36
N MET A 303 2.06 -11.49 25.34
CA MET A 303 1.76 -12.92 25.51
C MET A 303 3.02 -13.78 25.61
N TYR A 304 4.05 -13.50 24.80
CA TYR A 304 5.17 -14.41 24.59
C TYR A 304 6.55 -13.78 24.83
N GLY A 305 6.61 -12.47 25.06
CA GLY A 305 7.84 -11.71 25.16
C GLY A 305 8.44 -11.36 23.79
N GLU A 306 9.23 -10.28 23.77
CA GLU A 306 9.80 -9.69 22.56
C GLU A 306 10.57 -10.70 21.71
N ARG A 307 11.50 -11.44 22.32
CA ARG A 307 12.35 -12.40 21.59
C ARG A 307 11.53 -13.44 20.84
N GLN A 308 10.53 -14.04 21.48
CA GLN A 308 9.70 -15.05 20.83
C GLN A 308 8.79 -14.43 19.77
N ALA A 309 8.23 -13.25 20.04
CA ALA A 309 7.38 -12.54 19.09
C ALA A 309 8.11 -12.23 17.77
N PHE A 310 9.43 -11.95 17.81
CA PHE A 310 10.25 -11.72 16.61
C PHE A 310 10.83 -13.01 16.01
N ASP A 311 11.40 -13.91 16.83
CA ASP A 311 12.07 -15.12 16.34
C ASP A 311 11.09 -16.19 15.85
N GLN A 312 9.86 -16.21 16.39
CA GLN A 312 8.83 -17.23 16.15
C GLN A 312 7.46 -16.62 15.85
N THR A 313 7.43 -15.50 15.12
CA THR A 313 6.22 -14.71 14.85
C THR A 313 5.03 -15.56 14.39
N LEU A 314 5.22 -16.48 13.44
CA LEU A 314 4.13 -17.31 12.91
C LEU A 314 3.54 -18.25 13.97
N THR A 315 4.39 -18.90 14.76
CA THR A 315 3.97 -19.77 15.87
C THR A 315 3.21 -18.98 16.94
N SER A 316 3.68 -17.77 17.24
CA SER A 316 3.02 -16.86 18.17
C SER A 316 1.65 -16.39 17.65
N ILE A 317 1.53 -16.06 16.35
CA ILE A 317 0.25 -15.71 15.72
C ILE A 317 -0.73 -16.88 15.79
N GLU A 318 -0.29 -18.08 15.43
CA GLU A 318 -1.13 -19.27 15.47
C GLU A 318 -1.65 -19.55 16.89
N SER A 319 -0.78 -19.43 17.89
CA SER A 319 -1.12 -19.62 19.30
C SER A 319 -2.12 -18.57 19.78
N ALA A 320 -1.91 -17.30 19.43
CA ALA A 320 -2.82 -16.20 19.75
C ALA A 320 -4.19 -16.36 19.08
N ALA A 321 -4.21 -16.77 17.80
CA ALA A 321 -5.45 -17.06 17.08
C ALA A 321 -6.23 -18.20 17.75
N ARG A 322 -5.56 -19.26 18.19
CA ARG A 322 -6.18 -20.38 18.91
C ARG A 322 -6.87 -19.93 20.19
N GLU A 323 -6.22 -19.07 20.98
CA GLU A 323 -6.81 -18.51 22.20
C GLU A 323 -8.05 -17.65 21.91
N LEU A 324 -7.99 -16.80 20.88
CA LEU A 324 -9.13 -15.96 20.47
C LEU A 324 -10.34 -16.82 20.05
N LEU A 325 -10.10 -17.85 19.22
CA LEU A 325 -11.14 -18.75 18.71
C LEU A 325 -11.78 -19.58 19.83
N GLN A 326 -10.99 -20.06 20.80
CA GLN A 326 -11.51 -20.76 21.98
C GLN A 326 -12.36 -19.84 22.86
N LYS A 327 -11.89 -18.62 23.15
CA LYS A 327 -12.66 -17.61 23.90
C LYS A 327 -13.97 -17.26 23.19
N ARG A 328 -13.97 -17.23 21.85
CA ARG A 328 -15.17 -16.94 21.05
C ARG A 328 -16.17 -18.08 21.11
N THR A 329 -15.70 -19.32 20.94
CA THR A 329 -16.56 -20.52 20.97
C THR A 329 -17.22 -20.70 22.34
N ALA A 330 -16.54 -20.33 23.43
CA ALA A 330 -17.10 -20.40 24.79
C ALA A 330 -18.19 -19.34 25.09
N LYS A 331 -18.31 -18.29 24.26
CA LYS A 331 -19.31 -17.21 24.43
C LYS A 331 -20.60 -17.42 23.62
N ASN A 332 -20.58 -18.35 22.67
CA ASN A 332 -21.73 -18.73 21.83
C ASN A 332 -22.40 -20.00 22.37
#